data_AF-A0A9D7NYL2-F1
#
_entry.id   AF-A0A9D7NYL2-F1
#
_cell.length_a   1.000
_cell.length_b   1.000
_cell.length_c   1.000
_cell.angle_alpha   90.00
_cell.angle_beta   90.00
_cell.angle_gamma   90.00
#
_symmetry.space_group_name_H-M   'P 1'
#
loop_
_entity.id
_entity.type
_entity.pdbx_description
1 polymer ?
#
loop_
_entity_poly.entity_id
_entity_poly.type
_entity_poly.pdbx_seq_one_letter_code
_entity_poly.pdbx_strand_id
1 'polypeptide(L)'
;MRQLAFGLILILWGCGPSNTPAGPTADPTVPGRTPLELPIVPDNLRHDTLLVQVTLGLSDSTYLMVASNRDETFEGLRLYRYRLDADSNAAYLAVSSPAYDSWTMLPTCFAIDTARPTEALWVLANFGEKESWGQKVMLLDQAFMDIGFMEVALPERVLEDDTLRLKRRNVAPAMRYSEHGDTAVWLFACDSVFLYDDQEGRSDQVVHASQLRYTYEVTEGLALWVNGRKRPVRKPS
;
A
#
# COMPACT_ATOMS: atom_id res chain seq x y z
N MET A 1 27.35 70.97 21.52
CA MET A 1 27.47 69.85 20.55
C MET A 1 28.58 68.93 21.06
N ARG A 2 28.20 67.82 21.73
CA ARG A 2 28.32 66.40 21.26
C ARG A 2 29.79 65.95 21.22
N GLN A 3 30.27 64.93 21.94
CA GLN A 3 29.67 63.64 22.33
C GLN A 3 30.24 63.08 23.65
N LEU A 4 29.35 62.43 24.41
CA LEU A 4 29.65 61.49 25.49
C LEU A 4 30.01 60.11 24.93
N ALA A 5 30.84 59.35 25.66
CA ALA A 5 30.75 57.90 25.69
C ALA A 5 30.96 57.42 27.13
N PHE A 6 29.84 57.07 27.78
CA PHE A 6 29.75 56.32 29.03
C PHE A 6 30.06 54.86 28.74
N GLY A 7 30.99 54.25 29.48
CA GLY A 7 31.11 52.81 29.61
C GLY A 7 30.71 52.40 31.02
N LEU A 8 29.44 52.00 31.20
CA LEU A 8 28.96 51.41 32.44
C LEU A 8 28.97 49.88 32.30
N ILE A 9 29.51 49.25 33.33
CA ILE A 9 29.73 47.82 33.52
C ILE A 9 28.45 47.16 34.12
N LEU A 10 28.39 45.83 34.03
CA LEU A 10 27.69 44.82 34.86
C LEU A 10 26.45 44.17 34.20
N ILE A 11 26.14 42.87 34.34
CA ILE A 11 26.77 41.59 34.73
C ILE A 11 25.57 40.62 34.96
N LEU A 12 25.70 39.36 34.54
CA LEU A 12 25.00 38.13 35.03
C LEU A 12 23.47 37.93 34.83
N TRP A 13 23.07 36.83 34.15
CA TRP A 13 22.46 35.60 34.74
C TRP A 13 21.71 34.74 33.69
N GLY A 14 21.78 33.40 33.83
CA GLY A 14 20.75 32.49 33.31
C GLY A 14 21.22 31.11 32.83
N CYS A 15 21.31 30.14 33.75
CA CYS A 15 21.33 28.70 33.42
C CYS A 15 19.95 28.25 32.90
N GLY A 16 19.95 27.38 31.89
CA GLY A 16 18.77 26.60 31.49
C GLY A 16 19.22 25.31 30.80
N PRO A 17 18.54 24.17 31.00
CA PRO A 17 18.87 22.93 30.33
C PRO A 17 18.72 23.16 28.83
N SER A 18 19.71 22.74 28.04
CA SER A 18 19.49 22.59 26.60
C SER A 18 18.50 21.46 26.39
N ASN A 19 17.21 21.76 26.54
CA ASN A 19 16.13 21.06 25.89
C ASN A 19 16.26 21.37 24.40
N THR A 20 17.30 20.86 23.76
CA THR A 20 17.26 20.65 22.33
C THR A 20 16.17 19.61 22.15
N PRO A 21 15.05 19.92 21.48
CA PRO A 21 14.11 18.88 21.08
C PRO A 21 14.95 17.83 20.37
N ALA A 22 14.82 16.57 20.75
CA ALA A 22 15.33 15.49 19.91
C ALA A 22 14.78 15.78 18.51
N GLY A 23 15.66 16.16 17.57
CA GLY A 23 15.30 16.18 16.17
C GLY A 23 14.73 14.80 15.83
N PRO A 24 13.81 14.69 14.86
CA PRO A 24 13.22 13.41 14.48
C PRO A 24 14.36 12.41 14.35
N THR A 25 14.36 11.45 15.27
CA THR A 25 15.34 10.36 15.26
C THR A 25 15.18 9.76 13.88
N ALA A 26 16.27 9.65 13.11
CA ALA A 26 16.22 9.11 11.76
C ALA A 26 15.36 7.85 11.81
N ASP A 27 14.19 7.95 11.16
CA ASP A 27 13.19 6.90 11.14
C ASP A 27 13.95 5.63 10.73
N PRO A 28 13.93 4.53 11.51
CA PRO A 28 14.68 3.34 11.14
C PRO A 28 14.28 2.99 9.73
N THR A 29 15.22 3.12 8.79
CA THR A 29 14.95 2.96 7.37
C THR A 29 14.51 1.53 7.16
N VAL A 30 13.20 1.30 7.08
CA VAL A 30 12.64 -0.03 6.89
C VAL A 30 13.16 -0.56 5.56
N PRO A 31 13.88 -1.70 5.55
CA PRO A 31 14.54 -2.18 4.35
C PRO A 31 13.51 -2.65 3.31
N GLY A 32 13.93 -2.62 2.04
CA GLY A 32 13.13 -3.06 0.91
C GLY A 32 12.76 -1.91 -0.04
N ARG A 33 12.20 -2.29 -1.18
CA ARG A 33 11.76 -1.39 -2.25
C ARG A 33 10.43 -0.74 -1.88
N THR A 34 10.28 0.52 -2.24
CA THR A 34 8.99 1.21 -2.24
C THR A 34 8.09 0.64 -3.35
N PRO A 35 6.77 0.89 -3.30
CA PRO A 35 5.90 0.65 -4.43
C PRO A 35 6.38 1.36 -5.70
N LEU A 36 6.00 0.82 -6.85
CA LEU A 36 6.18 1.48 -8.13
C LEU A 36 5.24 2.67 -8.26
N GLU A 37 5.81 3.80 -8.66
CA GLU A 37 5.04 4.96 -9.12
C GLU A 37 4.63 4.74 -10.57
N LEU A 38 3.46 4.10 -10.76
CA LEU A 38 2.89 3.91 -12.09
C LEU A 38 2.07 5.15 -12.49
N PRO A 39 2.23 5.68 -13.72
CA PRO A 39 1.47 6.83 -14.17
C PRO A 39 -0.01 6.46 -14.28
N ILE A 40 -0.88 7.26 -13.65
CA ILE A 40 -2.32 7.21 -13.90
C ILE A 40 -2.56 7.83 -15.29
N VAL A 41 -3.18 7.08 -16.18
CA VAL A 41 -3.54 7.54 -17.52
C VAL A 41 -5.05 7.81 -17.58
N PRO A 42 -5.49 8.78 -18.40
CA PRO A 42 -6.91 8.97 -18.68
C PRO A 42 -7.56 7.69 -19.21
N ASP A 43 -8.89 7.61 -19.10
CA ASP A 43 -9.64 6.56 -19.78
C ASP A 43 -9.34 6.62 -21.28
N ASN A 44 -8.78 5.52 -21.77
CA ASN A 44 -8.16 5.36 -23.06
C ASN A 44 -8.80 4.20 -23.84
N LEU A 45 -9.88 3.62 -23.30
CA LEU A 45 -10.59 2.51 -23.88
C LEU A 45 -11.95 2.94 -24.39
N ARG A 46 -12.34 2.40 -25.54
CA ARG A 46 -13.73 2.45 -25.99
C ARG A 46 -14.51 1.32 -25.29
N HIS A 47 -15.33 1.67 -24.30
CA HIS A 47 -16.18 0.72 -23.59
C HIS A 47 -17.57 1.28 -23.36
N ASP A 48 -18.58 0.42 -23.54
CA ASP A 48 -19.99 0.77 -23.31
C ASP A 48 -20.56 0.09 -22.05
N THR A 49 -19.82 -0.88 -21.49
CA THR A 49 -20.28 -1.80 -20.44
C THR A 49 -19.44 -1.76 -19.17
N LEU A 50 -18.36 -0.99 -19.12
CA LEU A 50 -17.49 -0.90 -17.95
C LEU A 50 -17.67 0.43 -17.21
N LEU A 51 -17.41 0.37 -15.90
CA LEU A 51 -17.19 1.52 -15.03
C LEU A 51 -15.73 1.48 -14.60
N VAL A 52 -14.90 2.27 -15.25
CA VAL A 52 -13.46 2.35 -15.00
C VAL A 52 -13.20 3.28 -13.81
N GLN A 53 -12.43 2.82 -12.83
CA GLN A 53 -12.04 3.61 -11.66
C GLN A 53 -10.66 4.25 -11.84
N VAL A 54 -9.69 3.45 -12.28
CA VAL A 54 -8.32 3.89 -12.50
C VAL A 54 -7.66 3.03 -13.57
N THR A 55 -6.81 3.67 -14.38
CA THR A 55 -5.93 3.02 -15.35
C THR A 55 -4.49 3.42 -15.07
N LEU A 56 -3.60 2.45 -14.95
CA LEU A 56 -2.18 2.61 -14.71
C LEU A 56 -1.40 2.18 -15.97
N GLY A 57 -0.48 3.02 -16.44
CA GLY A 57 0.41 2.69 -17.55
C GLY A 57 1.56 1.79 -17.12
N LEU A 58 1.82 0.72 -17.88
CA LEU A 58 3.00 -0.14 -17.74
C LEU A 58 4.02 0.19 -18.83
N SER A 59 5.27 -0.25 -18.67
CA SER A 59 6.37 0.17 -19.56
C SER A 59 6.40 -0.56 -20.93
N ASP A 60 5.61 -1.61 -21.10
CA ASP A 60 5.56 -2.49 -22.28
C ASP A 60 4.38 -2.17 -23.22
N SER A 61 3.87 -0.94 -23.17
CA SER A 61 2.64 -0.52 -23.87
C SER A 61 1.40 -1.35 -23.49
N THR A 62 1.42 -1.95 -22.30
CA THR A 62 0.22 -2.49 -21.66
C THR A 62 -0.22 -1.61 -20.51
N TYR A 63 -1.43 -1.87 -20.02
CA TYR A 63 -2.08 -1.07 -19.00
C TYR A 63 -2.71 -2.01 -17.97
N LEU A 64 -2.78 -1.53 -16.73
CA LEU A 64 -3.50 -2.16 -15.65
C LEU A 64 -4.72 -1.31 -15.29
N MET A 65 -5.92 -1.86 -15.40
CA MET A 65 -7.18 -1.14 -15.16
C MET A 65 -7.98 -1.80 -14.06
N VAL A 66 -8.56 -0.96 -13.19
CA VAL A 66 -9.61 -1.36 -12.24
C VAL A 66 -10.96 -0.98 -12.85
N ALA A 67 -11.83 -1.96 -13.06
CA ALA A 67 -13.16 -1.72 -13.59
C ALA A 67 -14.19 -2.73 -13.09
N SER A 68 -15.44 -2.30 -12.97
CA SER A 68 -16.61 -3.18 -12.77
C SER A 68 -17.49 -3.18 -14.03
N ASN A 69 -18.37 -4.17 -14.15
CA ASN A 69 -19.44 -4.09 -15.13
C ASN A 69 -20.43 -2.97 -14.74
N ARG A 70 -21.11 -2.38 -15.72
CA ARG A 70 -22.23 -1.45 -15.52
C ARG A 70 -23.48 -2.16 -15.02
N ASP A 71 -23.68 -3.41 -15.42
CA ASP A 71 -24.72 -4.26 -14.87
C ASP A 71 -24.23 -4.83 -13.53
N GLU A 72 -24.83 -4.36 -12.44
CA GLU A 72 -24.49 -4.75 -11.07
C GLU A 72 -24.66 -6.26 -10.81
N THR A 73 -25.41 -6.97 -11.67
CA THR A 73 -25.59 -8.42 -11.58
C THR A 73 -24.50 -9.20 -12.34
N PHE A 74 -23.71 -8.55 -13.19
CA PHE A 74 -22.85 -9.16 -14.20
C PHE A 74 -21.36 -9.16 -13.79
N GLU A 75 -21.06 -9.56 -12.56
CA GLU A 75 -19.73 -9.67 -11.93
C GLU A 75 -19.18 -8.39 -11.27
N GLY A 76 -18.49 -8.57 -10.14
CA GLY A 76 -17.93 -7.49 -9.33
C GLY A 76 -16.65 -6.85 -9.90
N LEU A 77 -16.10 -5.90 -9.16
CA LEU A 77 -14.89 -5.13 -9.48
C LEU A 77 -13.68 -6.05 -9.76
N ARG A 78 -12.91 -5.78 -10.82
CA ARG A 78 -11.76 -6.60 -11.25
C ARG A 78 -10.56 -5.75 -11.69
N LEU A 79 -9.39 -6.38 -11.72
CA LEU A 79 -8.20 -5.88 -12.42
C LEU A 79 -8.09 -6.51 -13.80
N TYR A 80 -7.71 -5.70 -14.78
CA TYR A 80 -7.49 -6.09 -16.17
C TYR A 80 -6.09 -5.66 -16.59
N ARG A 81 -5.28 -6.59 -17.10
CA ARG A 81 -4.11 -6.24 -17.92
C ARG A 81 -4.55 -6.27 -19.37
N TYR A 82 -4.31 -5.19 -20.11
CA TYR A 82 -4.70 -5.12 -21.51
C TYR A 82 -3.71 -4.31 -22.34
N ARG A 83 -3.83 -4.44 -23.66
CA ARG A 83 -3.16 -3.59 -24.66
C ARG A 83 -4.20 -2.92 -25.53
N LEU A 84 -3.93 -1.69 -25.96
CA LEU A 84 -4.75 -1.00 -26.96
C LEU A 84 -4.45 -1.53 -28.37
N ASP A 85 -5.49 -1.76 -29.16
CA ASP A 85 -5.36 -1.85 -30.61
C ASP A 85 -5.43 -0.45 -31.28
N ALA A 86 -5.33 -0.42 -32.61
CA ALA A 86 -5.32 0.82 -33.38
C ALA A 86 -6.62 1.65 -33.29
N ASP A 87 -7.73 1.02 -32.88
CA ASP A 87 -9.06 1.63 -32.81
C ASP A 87 -9.50 1.91 -31.36
N SER A 88 -8.54 1.91 -30.42
CA SER A 88 -8.78 2.05 -28.98
C SER A 88 -9.67 0.96 -28.36
N ASN A 89 -9.75 -0.23 -28.97
CA ASN A 89 -10.30 -1.40 -28.30
C ASN A 89 -9.24 -2.04 -27.40
N ALA A 90 -9.71 -2.75 -26.36
CA ALA A 90 -8.86 -3.55 -25.50
C ALA A 90 -8.67 -4.96 -26.06
N ALA A 91 -7.42 -5.37 -26.24
CA ALA A 91 -7.05 -6.78 -26.16
C ALA A 91 -6.74 -7.10 -24.70
N TYR A 92 -7.67 -7.75 -23.99
CA TYR A 92 -7.46 -8.20 -22.62
C TYR A 92 -6.45 -9.36 -22.59
N LEU A 93 -5.37 -9.17 -21.83
CA LEU A 93 -4.28 -10.12 -21.68
C LEU A 93 -4.46 -10.98 -20.42
N ALA A 94 -4.94 -10.37 -19.33
CA ALA A 94 -5.25 -11.05 -18.08
C ALA A 94 -6.39 -10.36 -17.35
N VAL A 95 -7.18 -11.14 -16.62
CA VAL A 95 -8.30 -10.66 -15.78
C VAL A 95 -8.18 -11.30 -14.41
N SER A 96 -8.25 -10.51 -13.34
CA SER A 96 -8.21 -11.04 -11.98
C SER A 96 -9.50 -11.76 -11.61
N SER A 97 -9.46 -12.58 -10.57
CA SER A 97 -10.68 -12.95 -9.85
C SER A 97 -11.41 -11.69 -9.34
N PRO A 98 -12.75 -11.73 -9.22
CA PRO A 98 -13.52 -10.59 -8.76
C PRO A 98 -13.11 -10.17 -7.33
N ALA A 99 -13.26 -8.88 -7.05
CA ALA A 99 -13.13 -8.33 -5.71
C ALA A 99 -14.22 -8.88 -4.80
N TYR A 100 -13.91 -8.98 -3.51
CA TYR A 100 -14.88 -9.38 -2.50
C TYR A 100 -15.71 -8.18 -2.08
N ASP A 101 -16.99 -8.16 -2.48
CA ASP A 101 -18.04 -7.23 -2.01
C ASP A 101 -17.58 -5.76 -1.85
N SER A 102 -16.76 -5.28 -2.79
CA SER A 102 -16.11 -3.97 -2.67
C SER A 102 -16.44 -3.09 -3.85
N TRP A 103 -16.82 -1.85 -3.55
CA TRP A 103 -17.14 -0.83 -4.52
C TRP A 103 -15.90 -0.09 -5.03
N THR A 104 -14.79 -0.08 -4.30
CA THR A 104 -13.54 0.59 -4.73
C THR A 104 -12.34 -0.33 -4.54
N MET A 105 -11.43 -0.29 -5.50
CA MET A 105 -10.16 -1.01 -5.45
C MET A 105 -9.01 -0.09 -5.81
N LEU A 106 -8.03 0.00 -4.92
CA LEU A 106 -6.84 0.83 -5.10
C LEU A 106 -5.59 -0.06 -5.17
N PRO A 107 -5.12 -0.45 -6.36
CA PRO A 107 -3.96 -1.32 -6.52
C PRO A 107 -2.66 -0.56 -6.23
N THR A 108 -1.77 -1.20 -5.49
CA THR A 108 -0.38 -0.77 -5.28
C THR A 108 0.54 -1.87 -5.81
N CYS A 109 1.48 -1.50 -6.68
CA CYS A 109 2.32 -2.46 -7.39
C CYS A 109 3.76 -2.45 -6.86
N PHE A 110 4.41 -3.61 -6.78
CA PHE A 110 5.85 -3.72 -6.53
C PHE A 110 6.51 -4.51 -7.66
N ALA A 111 7.63 -3.99 -8.15
CA ALA A 111 8.47 -4.71 -9.12
C ALA A 111 9.12 -5.92 -8.45
N ILE A 112 9.04 -7.07 -9.14
CA ILE A 112 9.80 -8.27 -8.78
C ILE A 112 11.23 -8.13 -9.31
N ASP A 113 11.39 -7.83 -10.59
CA ASP A 113 12.67 -7.57 -11.24
C ASP A 113 12.91 -6.06 -11.36
N THR A 114 13.98 -5.51 -10.76
CA THR A 114 14.28 -4.07 -10.89
C THR A 114 14.79 -3.68 -12.28
N ALA A 115 15.34 -4.61 -13.05
CA ALA A 115 15.77 -4.36 -14.42
C ALA A 115 14.57 -4.30 -15.38
N ARG A 116 13.50 -5.03 -15.07
CA ARG A 116 12.27 -5.14 -15.86
C ARG A 116 11.05 -4.94 -14.95
N PRO A 117 10.85 -3.71 -14.44
CA PRO A 117 10.00 -3.44 -13.30
C PRO A 117 8.51 -3.70 -13.52
N THR A 118 8.05 -3.90 -14.77
CA THR A 118 6.64 -4.12 -15.07
C THR A 118 6.36 -5.44 -15.81
N GLU A 119 7.34 -6.33 -15.96
CA GLU A 119 7.09 -7.64 -16.58
C GLU A 119 6.31 -8.56 -15.64
N ALA A 120 6.76 -8.63 -14.38
CA ALA A 120 6.10 -9.34 -13.30
C ALA A 120 5.98 -8.44 -12.06
N LEU A 121 4.79 -8.40 -11.49
CA LEU A 121 4.40 -7.46 -10.43
C LEU A 121 3.73 -8.19 -9.28
N TRP A 122 4.07 -7.81 -8.06
CA TRP A 122 3.15 -7.98 -6.95
C TRP A 122 2.11 -6.86 -7.01
N VAL A 123 0.84 -7.23 -6.99
CA VAL A 123 -0.29 -6.29 -6.95
C VAL A 123 -1.00 -6.47 -5.61
N LEU A 124 -0.92 -5.45 -4.76
CA LEU A 124 -1.68 -5.35 -3.53
C LEU A 124 -2.93 -4.50 -3.82
N ALA A 125 -4.03 -5.17 -4.07
CA ALA A 125 -5.32 -4.55 -4.34
C ALA A 125 -6.01 -4.22 -3.02
N ASN A 126 -5.97 -2.95 -2.62
CA ASN A 126 -6.69 -2.49 -1.44
C ASN A 126 -8.19 -2.48 -1.73
N PHE A 127 -8.97 -3.08 -0.84
CA PHE A 127 -10.44 -3.02 -0.89
C PHE A 127 -10.96 -2.10 0.21
N GLY A 128 -12.07 -1.43 -0.08
CA GLY A 128 -12.77 -0.58 0.86
C GLY A 128 -13.54 0.53 0.17
N GLU A 129 -14.09 1.43 0.97
CA GLU A 129 -14.65 2.70 0.48
C GLU A 129 -14.06 3.85 1.30
N LYS A 130 -14.76 4.26 2.36
CA LYS A 130 -14.29 5.25 3.32
C LYS A 130 -13.17 4.70 4.21
N GLU A 131 -13.18 3.39 4.44
CA GLU A 131 -12.19 2.67 5.21
C GLU A 131 -11.71 1.44 4.46
N SER A 132 -10.41 1.17 4.58
CA SER A 132 -9.77 -0.04 4.06
C SER A 132 -10.29 -1.28 4.78
N TRP A 133 -10.35 -2.41 4.07
CA TRP A 133 -10.63 -3.74 4.61
C TRP A 133 -9.43 -4.69 4.50
N GLY A 134 -8.33 -4.25 3.88
CA GLY A 134 -7.11 -5.04 3.70
C GLY A 134 -6.62 -5.05 2.27
N GLN A 135 -5.66 -5.93 1.97
CA GLN A 135 -5.00 -6.03 0.67
C GLN A 135 -5.20 -7.43 0.10
N LYS A 136 -5.87 -7.55 -1.04
CA LYS A 136 -5.79 -8.78 -1.84
C LYS A 136 -4.43 -8.81 -2.53
N VAL A 137 -3.68 -9.88 -2.31
CA VAL A 137 -2.34 -10.05 -2.86
C VAL A 137 -2.45 -10.90 -4.12
N MET A 138 -1.93 -10.38 -5.22
CA MET A 138 -1.86 -11.10 -6.48
C MET A 138 -0.46 -11.01 -7.06
N LEU A 139 -0.04 -12.08 -7.72
CA LEU A 139 1.10 -12.05 -8.63
C LEU A 139 0.54 -11.81 -10.04
N LEU A 140 0.97 -10.75 -10.69
CA LEU A 140 0.70 -10.49 -12.10
C LEU A 140 1.97 -10.79 -12.90
N ASP A 141 1.93 -11.84 -13.70
CA ASP A 141 2.91 -12.12 -14.76
C ASP A 141 2.15 -12.27 -16.08
N GLN A 142 2.06 -13.48 -16.66
CA GLN A 142 1.22 -13.75 -17.82
C GLN A 142 -0.28 -13.69 -17.49
N ALA A 143 -0.63 -14.07 -16.26
CA ALA A 143 -1.99 -14.03 -15.72
C ALA A 143 -1.94 -13.52 -14.26
N PHE A 144 -3.12 -13.22 -13.71
CA PHE A 144 -3.24 -12.98 -12.27
C PHE A 144 -3.29 -14.32 -11.52
N MET A 145 -2.38 -14.50 -10.58
CA MET A 145 -2.44 -15.58 -9.58
C MET A 145 -2.86 -14.98 -8.25
N ASP A 146 -3.91 -15.52 -7.65
CA ASP A 146 -4.38 -15.13 -6.32
C ASP A 146 -3.49 -15.77 -5.25
N ILE A 147 -2.96 -14.95 -4.35
CA ILE A 147 -1.91 -15.36 -3.40
C ILE A 147 -2.47 -15.44 -2.00
N GLY A 148 -3.42 -14.59 -1.69
CA GLY A 148 -4.08 -14.52 -0.40
C GLY A 148 -4.48 -13.09 -0.05
N PHE A 149 -4.73 -12.88 1.23
CA PHE A 149 -5.20 -11.61 1.74
C PHE A 149 -4.37 -11.17 2.93
N MET A 150 -3.94 -9.91 2.92
CA MET A 150 -3.30 -9.27 4.07
C MET A 150 -4.33 -8.43 4.81
N GLU A 151 -4.65 -8.85 6.03
CA GLU A 151 -5.66 -8.23 6.88
C GLU A 151 -5.09 -7.03 7.64
N VAL A 152 -4.55 -6.07 6.89
CA VAL A 152 -3.90 -4.88 7.45
C VAL A 152 -4.31 -3.57 6.79
N ALA A 153 -4.37 -2.53 7.61
CA ALA A 153 -4.61 -1.16 7.20
C ALA A 153 -3.70 -0.18 7.95
N LEU A 154 -3.54 1.02 7.40
CA LEU A 154 -2.80 2.10 8.04
C LEU A 154 -3.74 2.83 9.01
N PRO A 155 -3.46 2.85 10.32
CA PRO A 155 -4.21 3.64 11.28
C PRO A 155 -3.86 5.13 11.12
N GLU A 156 -4.80 5.92 10.60
CA GLU A 156 -4.63 7.36 10.38
C GLU A 156 -5.56 8.14 11.30
N ARG A 157 -5.02 9.13 12.02
CA ARG A 157 -5.85 10.06 12.81
C ARG A 157 -6.27 11.23 11.93
N VAL A 158 -7.58 11.40 11.73
CA VAL A 158 -8.16 12.46 10.91
C VAL A 158 -9.09 13.30 11.76
N LEU A 159 -8.97 14.62 11.69
CA LEU A 159 -9.90 15.55 12.34
C LEU A 159 -11.13 15.73 11.44
N GLU A 160 -12.30 15.33 11.92
CA GLU A 160 -13.58 15.50 11.22
C GLU A 160 -14.61 16.05 12.19
N ASP A 161 -15.31 17.13 11.81
CA ASP A 161 -16.34 17.77 12.62
C ASP A 161 -15.88 18.01 14.07
N ASP A 162 -14.71 18.62 14.23
CA ASP A 162 -14.02 18.89 15.52
C ASP A 162 -13.70 17.65 16.38
N THR A 163 -13.85 16.44 15.82
CA THR A 163 -13.57 15.17 16.49
C THR A 163 -12.39 14.47 15.83
N LEU A 164 -11.37 14.11 16.62
CA LEU A 164 -10.26 13.29 16.13
C LEU A 164 -10.71 11.84 16.02
N ARG A 165 -10.81 11.31 14.80
CA ARG A 165 -11.20 9.93 14.52
C ARG A 165 -10.01 9.12 14.04
N LEU A 166 -9.95 7.86 14.45
CA LEU A 166 -9.01 6.89 13.88
C LEU A 166 -9.69 6.23 12.68
N LYS A 167 -9.07 6.38 11.49
CA LYS A 167 -9.52 5.78 10.25
C LYS A 167 -8.56 4.71 9.79
N ARG A 168 -9.11 3.73 9.09
CA ARG A 168 -8.34 2.64 8.47
C ARG A 168 -8.10 2.98 7.00
N ARG A 169 -6.84 3.23 6.63
CA ARG A 169 -6.44 3.62 5.28
C ARG A 169 -5.67 2.51 4.57
N ASN A 170 -5.48 2.67 3.26
CA ASN A 170 -4.63 1.79 2.48
C ASN A 170 -3.19 1.83 3.05
N VAL A 171 -2.67 0.69 3.48
CA VAL A 171 -1.31 0.57 4.01
C VAL A 171 -0.27 0.27 2.93
N ALA A 172 -0.68 -0.23 1.78
CA ALA A 172 0.25 -0.67 0.74
C ALA A 172 1.25 0.41 0.27
N PRO A 173 0.88 1.71 0.17
CA PRO A 173 1.84 2.78 -0.11
C PRO A 173 2.97 2.90 0.92
N ALA A 174 2.71 2.54 2.18
CA ALA A 174 3.68 2.56 3.27
C ALA A 174 4.44 1.22 3.40
N MET A 175 4.21 0.23 2.53
CA MET A 175 4.90 -1.06 2.62
C MET A 175 6.28 -1.02 1.94
N ARG A 176 7.12 -1.98 2.31
CA ARG A 176 8.43 -2.23 1.70
C ARG A 176 8.53 -3.69 1.27
N TYR A 177 8.99 -3.92 0.05
CA TYR A 177 9.12 -5.24 -0.53
C TYR A 177 10.58 -5.65 -0.72
N SER A 178 10.95 -6.84 -0.25
CA SER A 178 12.25 -7.44 -0.53
C SER A 178 12.13 -8.93 -0.85
N GLU A 179 13.18 -9.49 -1.44
CA GLU A 179 13.31 -10.91 -1.74
C GLU A 179 14.53 -11.47 -1.04
N HIS A 180 14.32 -12.56 -0.29
CA HIS A 180 15.37 -13.23 0.47
C HIS A 180 15.41 -14.68 -0.02
N GLY A 181 16.22 -14.96 -1.05
CA GLY A 181 16.12 -16.22 -1.79
C GLY A 181 14.77 -16.31 -2.50
N ASP A 182 14.06 -17.42 -2.32
CA ASP A 182 12.74 -17.66 -2.92
C ASP A 182 11.57 -17.12 -2.08
N THR A 183 11.86 -16.34 -1.03
CA THR A 183 10.85 -15.76 -0.13
C THR A 183 10.65 -14.28 -0.44
N ALA A 184 9.42 -13.93 -0.83
CA ALA A 184 8.95 -12.55 -0.87
C ALA A 184 8.64 -12.07 0.55
N VAL A 185 9.06 -10.86 0.90
CA VAL A 185 8.88 -10.27 2.23
C VAL A 185 8.27 -8.87 2.11
N TRP A 186 7.21 -8.62 2.88
CA TRP A 186 6.62 -7.29 3.03
C TRP A 186 6.74 -6.79 4.46
N LEU A 187 7.33 -5.60 4.60
CA LEU A 187 7.46 -4.83 5.83
C LEU A 187 6.64 -3.54 5.73
N PHE A 188 6.54 -2.82 6.84
CA PHE A 188 5.75 -1.59 6.94
C PHE A 188 6.64 -0.43 7.41
N ALA A 189 6.75 0.60 6.57
CA ALA A 189 7.47 1.85 6.86
C ALA A 189 6.52 2.89 7.46
N CYS A 190 5.95 2.55 8.62
CA CYS A 190 5.11 3.40 9.46
C CYS A 190 5.27 2.98 10.93
N ASP A 191 4.71 3.72 11.88
CA ASP A 191 4.82 3.38 13.31
C ASP A 191 4.00 2.13 13.69
N SER A 192 2.79 2.03 13.14
CA SER A 192 1.83 1.00 13.50
C SER A 192 0.93 0.62 12.34
N VAL A 193 0.35 -0.57 12.46
CA VAL A 193 -0.60 -1.15 11.52
C VAL A 193 -1.83 -1.63 12.29
N PHE A 194 -3.00 -1.42 11.69
CA PHE A 194 -4.23 -2.03 12.14
C PHE A 194 -4.29 -3.44 11.56
N LEU A 195 -4.35 -4.47 12.40
CA LEU A 195 -4.45 -5.88 12.07
C LEU A 195 -5.88 -6.36 12.39
N TYR A 196 -6.67 -6.68 11.36
CA TYR A 196 -8.08 -7.06 11.56
C TYR A 196 -8.24 -8.44 12.19
N ASP A 197 -7.42 -9.40 11.78
CA ASP A 197 -7.42 -10.74 12.35
C ASP A 197 -5.99 -11.26 12.35
N ASP A 198 -5.59 -11.72 13.53
CA ASP A 198 -4.26 -12.22 13.79
C ASP A 198 -4.14 -13.72 13.54
N GLN A 199 -5.25 -14.39 13.16
CA GLN A 199 -5.39 -15.82 12.85
C GLN A 199 -5.12 -16.74 14.05
N GLU A 200 -5.07 -16.17 15.26
CA GLU A 200 -4.98 -16.85 16.56
C GLU A 200 -6.15 -16.45 17.48
N GLY A 201 -7.25 -15.95 16.90
CA GLY A 201 -8.48 -15.59 17.62
C GLY A 201 -8.52 -14.16 18.16
N ARG A 202 -7.61 -13.30 17.70
CA ARG A 202 -7.41 -11.94 18.19
C ARG A 202 -7.66 -10.97 17.04
N SER A 203 -8.69 -10.15 17.13
CA SER A 203 -9.12 -9.25 16.05
C SER A 203 -8.94 -7.76 16.39
N ASP A 204 -8.91 -6.92 15.36
CA ASP A 204 -8.95 -5.45 15.44
C ASP A 204 -7.91 -4.83 16.38
N GLN A 205 -6.63 -5.13 16.14
CA GLN A 205 -5.52 -4.66 16.95
C GLN A 205 -4.69 -3.59 16.24
N VAL A 206 -4.22 -2.59 16.99
CA VAL A 206 -3.12 -1.73 16.52
C VAL A 206 -1.81 -2.31 17.04
N VAL A 207 -0.96 -2.75 16.11
CA VAL A 207 0.32 -3.40 16.39
C VAL A 207 1.45 -2.51 15.90
N HIS A 208 2.57 -2.46 16.62
CA HIS A 208 3.75 -1.75 16.16
C HIS A 208 4.26 -2.39 14.86
N ALA A 209 4.51 -1.58 13.84
CA ALA A 209 4.82 -2.06 12.49
C ALA A 209 6.03 -3.00 12.43
N SER A 210 7.07 -2.74 13.23
CA SER A 210 8.26 -3.58 13.29
C SER A 210 8.04 -5.00 13.82
N GLN A 211 6.89 -5.24 14.48
CA GLN A 211 6.52 -6.56 14.99
C GLN A 211 5.81 -7.41 13.93
N LEU A 212 5.37 -6.80 12.83
CA LEU A 212 4.53 -7.43 11.82
C LEU A 212 5.28 -7.50 10.48
N ARG A 213 5.24 -8.67 9.85
CA ARG A 213 5.64 -8.82 8.44
C ARG A 213 4.78 -9.87 7.76
N TYR A 214 4.65 -9.76 6.44
CA TYR A 214 4.14 -10.84 5.62
C TYR A 214 5.27 -11.47 4.82
N THR A 215 5.17 -12.77 4.59
CA THR A 215 6.06 -13.50 3.70
C THR A 215 5.27 -14.36 2.74
N TYR A 216 5.81 -14.59 1.55
CA TYR A 216 5.27 -15.58 0.62
C TYR A 216 6.40 -16.47 0.11
N GLU A 217 6.17 -17.78 0.19
CA GLU A 217 6.99 -18.81 -0.43
C GLU A 217 6.06 -19.74 -1.22
N VAL A 218 6.46 -20.18 -2.41
CA VAL A 218 5.59 -21.01 -3.29
C VAL A 218 5.11 -22.29 -2.60
N THR A 219 5.97 -22.89 -1.77
CA THR A 219 5.71 -24.15 -1.06
C THR A 219 4.80 -23.98 0.15
N GLU A 220 4.87 -22.83 0.83
CA GLU A 220 4.15 -22.58 2.09
C GLU A 220 2.92 -21.67 1.92
N GLY A 221 2.88 -20.89 0.84
CA GLY A 221 1.91 -19.83 0.61
C GLY A 221 2.23 -18.53 1.37
N LEU A 222 1.24 -17.63 1.39
CA LEU A 222 1.33 -16.38 2.15
C LEU A 222 1.26 -16.70 3.66
N ALA A 223 2.04 -15.99 4.47
CA ALA A 223 2.08 -16.13 5.91
C ALA A 223 2.22 -14.77 6.59
N LEU A 224 1.52 -14.62 7.72
CA LEU A 224 1.65 -13.50 8.63
C LEU A 224 2.69 -13.85 9.69
N TRP A 225 3.53 -12.91 10.08
CA TRP A 225 4.40 -13.03 11.24
C TRP A 225 4.12 -11.91 12.21
N VAL A 226 3.88 -12.26 13.47
CA VAL A 226 3.70 -11.30 14.56
C VAL A 226 4.67 -11.65 15.67
N ASN A 227 5.52 -10.70 16.07
CA ASN A 227 6.55 -10.89 17.09
C ASN A 227 7.43 -12.13 16.83
N GLY A 228 7.80 -12.34 15.57
CA GLY A 228 8.65 -13.45 15.14
C GLY A 228 7.96 -14.81 15.09
N ARG A 229 6.65 -14.89 15.40
CA ARG A 229 5.87 -16.13 15.29
C ARG A 229 5.09 -16.14 13.99
N LYS A 230 5.26 -17.21 13.22
CA LYS A 230 4.52 -17.44 11.98
C LYS A 230 3.07 -17.82 12.28
N ARG A 231 2.16 -17.31 11.48
CA ARG A 231 0.72 -17.53 11.55
C ARG A 231 0.17 -17.82 10.16
N PRO A 232 -0.83 -18.70 10.06
CA PRO A 232 -1.51 -18.89 8.79
C PRO A 232 -2.19 -17.59 8.37
N VAL A 233 -2.52 -17.48 7.09
CA VAL A 233 -3.42 -16.45 6.57
C VAL A 233 -4.58 -17.13 5.88
N ARG A 234 -5.68 -16.40 5.68
CA ARG A 234 -6.79 -16.87 4.88
C ARG A 234 -6.30 -17.21 3.47
N LYS A 235 -6.48 -18.47 3.07
CA LYS A 235 -6.14 -18.92 1.71
C LYS A 235 -7.09 -18.29 0.69
N PRO A 236 -6.64 -18.09 -0.56
CA PRO A 236 -7.53 -17.75 -1.66
C PRO A 236 -8.72 -18.72 -1.71
N SER A 237 -9.92 -18.18 -1.94
CA SER A 237 -11.16 -18.94 -2.18
C SER A 237 -11.26 -19.42 -3.61
#